data_AF-A0A7C1GNF7-F1
#
_entry.id   AF-A0A7C1GNF7-F1
#
_cell.length_a   1.000
_cell.length_b   1.000
_cell.length_c   1.000
_cell.angle_alpha   90.00
_cell.angle_beta   90.00
_cell.angle_gamma   90.00
#
_symmetry.space_group_name_H-M   'P 1'
#
loop_
_entity.id
_entity.type
_entity.pdbx_description
1 polymer ?
#
loop_
_entity_poly.entity_id
_entity_poly.type
_entity_poly.pdbx_seq_one_letter_code
_entity_poly.pdbx_strand_id
1 'polypeptide(L)'
;MDLTLVATGFGAYFFLLVVSYMLLSNPDIDQMWGGLLLAFSLLAVAIPSYYVVEEYQNILTEYVGGNILAMAMLVFFAWLFLYVFFKHIQPARGLFSSGWSEEAIYIVVAAYGAFFGAYFLVANLPLTVAFALLLFHLLISREVWRLAARARR
;
A
#
# COMPACT_ATOMS: atom_id res chain seq x y z
N MET A 1 5.34 -4.84 -20.09
CA MET A 1 4.63 -5.79 -19.20
C MET A 1 4.04 -7.02 -19.92
N ASP A 2 4.35 -8.25 -19.47
CA ASP A 2 3.63 -9.46 -19.89
C ASP A 2 2.32 -9.61 -19.10
N LEU A 3 1.20 -9.23 -19.73
CA LEU A 3 -0.14 -9.31 -19.16
C LEU A 3 -0.51 -10.73 -18.72
N THR A 4 0.09 -11.74 -19.35
CA THR A 4 -0.13 -13.16 -19.01
C THR A 4 0.41 -13.47 -17.63
N LEU A 5 1.62 -13.00 -17.30
CA LEU A 5 2.24 -13.18 -15.98
C LEU A 5 1.42 -12.54 -14.87
N VAL A 6 0.91 -11.33 -15.11
CA VAL A 6 0.05 -10.61 -14.15
C VAL A 6 -1.26 -11.37 -13.93
N ALA A 7 -1.95 -11.75 -15.01
CA ALA A 7 -3.21 -12.47 -14.95
C ALA A 7 -3.08 -13.84 -14.27
N THR A 8 -2.01 -14.59 -14.60
CA THR A 8 -1.72 -15.89 -13.99
C THR A 8 -1.37 -15.78 -12.51
N GLY A 9 -0.62 -14.76 -12.10
CA GLY A 9 -0.32 -14.51 -10.70
C GLY A 9 -1.56 -14.18 -9.86
N PHE A 10 -2.44 -13.30 -10.35
CA PHE A 10 -3.73 -13.05 -9.69
C PHE A 10 -4.63 -14.30 -9.70
N GLY A 11 -4.66 -15.06 -10.80
CA GLY A 11 -5.40 -16.33 -10.86
C GLY A 11 -4.90 -17.35 -9.83
N ALA A 12 -3.59 -17.50 -9.70
CA ALA A 12 -2.97 -18.35 -8.67
C ALA A 12 -3.30 -17.85 -7.26
N TYR A 13 -3.28 -16.54 -7.02
CA TYR A 13 -3.69 -15.96 -5.74
C TYR A 13 -5.11 -16.37 -5.33
N PHE A 14 -6.09 -16.14 -6.21
CA PHE A 14 -7.48 -16.50 -5.92
C PHE A 14 -7.69 -18.01 -5.79
N PHE A 15 -7.03 -18.80 -6.62
CA PHE A 15 -7.08 -20.26 -6.51
C PHE A 15 -6.57 -20.72 -5.13
N LEU A 16 -5.43 -20.21 -4.67
CA LEU A 16 -4.89 -20.53 -3.35
C LEU A 16 -5.83 -20.07 -2.23
N LEU A 17 -6.43 -18.88 -2.31
CA LEU A 17 -7.43 -18.45 -1.33
C LEU A 17 -8.63 -19.42 -1.24
N VAL A 18 -9.12 -19.89 -2.39
CA VAL A 18 -10.25 -20.84 -2.44
C VAL A 18 -9.87 -22.18 -1.85
N VAL A 19 -8.71 -22.73 -2.22
CA VAL A 19 -8.22 -24.01 -1.67
C VAL A 19 -7.96 -23.87 -0.17
N SER A 20 -7.34 -22.78 0.28
CA SER A 20 -7.18 -22.46 1.70
C SER A 20 -8.50 -22.47 2.44
N TYR A 21 -9.52 -21.79 1.91
CA TYR A 21 -10.85 -21.79 2.51
C TYR A 21 -11.43 -23.21 2.62
N MET A 22 -11.37 -24.00 1.54
CA MET A 22 -11.85 -25.39 1.53
C MET A 22 -11.16 -26.23 2.60
N LEU A 23 -9.82 -26.15 2.69
CA LEU A 23 -9.03 -26.88 3.69
C LEU A 23 -9.38 -26.44 5.12
N LEU A 24 -9.50 -25.12 5.36
CA LEU A 24 -9.83 -24.58 6.67
C LEU A 24 -11.26 -24.92 7.12
N SER A 25 -12.20 -25.03 6.16
CA SER A 25 -13.60 -25.35 6.43
C SER A 25 -13.82 -26.84 6.75
N ASN A 26 -12.91 -27.71 6.31
CA ASN A 26 -13.05 -29.15 6.48
C ASN A 26 -12.66 -29.58 7.92
N PRO A 27 -13.54 -30.27 8.68
CA PRO A 27 -13.23 -30.77 10.02
C PRO A 27 -12.15 -31.85 10.06
N ASP A 28 -11.99 -32.62 8.98
CA ASP A 28 -11.11 -33.79 8.92
C ASP A 28 -9.65 -33.43 8.59
N ILE A 29 -9.41 -32.19 8.16
CA ILE A 29 -8.09 -31.70 7.75
C ILE A 29 -7.54 -30.74 8.81
N ASP A 30 -6.25 -30.87 9.12
CA ASP A 30 -5.56 -29.93 10.01
C ASP A 30 -5.57 -28.51 9.42
N GLN A 31 -6.02 -27.55 10.23
CA GLN A 31 -6.11 -26.14 9.88
C GLN A 31 -4.75 -25.52 9.52
N MET A 32 -3.65 -26.11 9.99
CA MET A 32 -2.30 -25.69 9.63
C MET A 32 -2.10 -25.67 8.10
N TRP A 33 -2.61 -26.66 7.36
CA TRP A 33 -2.42 -26.73 5.91
C TRP A 33 -3.15 -25.60 5.18
N GLY A 34 -4.39 -25.33 5.57
CA GLY A 34 -5.15 -24.21 5.03
C GLY A 34 -4.52 -22.85 5.35
N GLY A 35 -4.00 -22.70 6.57
CA GLY A 35 -3.28 -21.50 7.02
C GLY A 35 -1.95 -21.27 6.31
N LEU A 36 -1.15 -22.31 6.10
CA LEU A 36 0.10 -22.24 5.32
C LEU A 36 -0.20 -21.81 3.88
N LEU A 37 -1.17 -22.46 3.24
CA LEU A 37 -1.54 -22.16 1.86
C LEU A 37 -2.05 -20.72 1.72
N LEU A 38 -2.71 -20.21 2.77
CA LEU A 38 -3.21 -18.84 2.83
C LEU A 38 -2.04 -17.85 2.89
N ALA A 39 -1.04 -18.11 3.74
CA ALA A 39 0.18 -17.31 3.80
C ALA A 39 0.96 -17.32 2.47
N PHE A 40 1.07 -18.48 1.82
CA PHE A 40 1.73 -18.61 0.52
C PHE A 40 1.01 -17.86 -0.61
N SER A 41 -0.29 -17.65 -0.50
CA SER A 41 -1.04 -16.87 -1.50
C SER A 41 -0.54 -15.42 -1.59
N LEU A 42 0.01 -14.84 -0.52
CA LEU A 42 0.64 -13.51 -0.59
C LEU A 42 1.79 -13.47 -1.61
N LEU A 43 2.58 -14.54 -1.73
CA LEU A 43 3.67 -14.59 -2.72
C LEU A 43 3.14 -14.61 -4.15
N ALA A 44 2.02 -15.28 -4.39
CA ALA A 44 1.37 -15.36 -5.69
C ALA A 44 0.88 -14.00 -6.20
N VAL A 45 0.50 -13.08 -5.30
CA VAL A 45 0.11 -11.71 -5.65
C VAL A 45 1.27 -10.70 -5.58
N ALA A 46 2.28 -10.95 -4.76
CA ALA A 46 3.42 -10.04 -4.59
C ALA A 46 4.26 -9.92 -5.87
N ILE A 47 4.57 -11.04 -6.53
CA ILE A 47 5.35 -11.08 -7.77
C ILE A 47 4.68 -10.29 -8.90
N PRO A 48 3.42 -10.56 -9.30
CA PRO A 48 2.77 -9.79 -10.37
C PRO A 48 2.59 -8.32 -10.00
N SER A 49 2.32 -8.01 -8.72
CA SER A 49 2.19 -6.63 -8.27
C SER A 49 3.50 -5.86 -8.34
N TYR A 50 4.64 -6.51 -8.07
CA TYR A 50 5.96 -5.90 -8.24
C TYR A 50 6.17 -5.42 -9.68
N TYR A 51 5.88 -6.26 -10.68
CA TYR A 51 6.00 -5.89 -12.10
C TYR A 51 5.09 -4.73 -12.49
N VAL A 52 3.84 -4.73 -11.98
CA VAL A 52 2.92 -3.61 -12.22
C VAL A 52 3.48 -2.32 -11.62
N VAL A 53 3.99 -2.37 -10.39
CA VAL A 53 4.54 -1.19 -9.72
C VAL A 53 5.81 -0.70 -10.40
N GLU A 54 6.69 -1.59 -10.81
CA GLU A 54 7.90 -1.25 -11.56
C GLU A 54 7.55 -0.56 -12.88
N GLU A 55 6.58 -1.09 -13.64
CA GLU A 55 6.11 -0.47 -14.88
C GLU A 55 5.50 0.92 -14.61
N TYR A 56 4.65 1.06 -13.57
CA TYR A 56 4.11 2.35 -13.16
C TYR A 56 5.20 3.34 -12.72
N GLN A 57 6.22 2.87 -12.01
CA GLN A 57 7.36 3.67 -11.57
C GLN A 57 8.19 4.14 -12.75
N ASN A 58 8.40 3.28 -13.76
CA ASN A 58 9.08 3.63 -15.00
C ASN A 58 8.29 4.69 -15.78
N ILE A 59 6.98 4.52 -15.94
CA ILE A 59 6.09 5.52 -16.54
C ILE A 59 6.16 6.84 -15.75
N LEU A 60 6.05 6.81 -14.43
CA LEU A 60 6.16 8.01 -13.61
C LEU A 60 7.52 8.69 -13.77
N THR A 61 8.60 7.92 -13.81
CA THR A 61 9.96 8.46 -13.96
C THR A 61 10.17 9.05 -15.35
N GLU A 62 9.66 8.41 -16.40
CA GLU A 62 9.78 8.87 -17.79
C GLU A 62 8.96 10.13 -18.03
N TYR A 63 7.69 10.15 -17.62
CA TYR A 63 6.78 11.26 -17.89
C TYR A 63 6.95 12.43 -16.92
N VAL A 64 7.27 12.15 -15.65
CA VAL A 64 7.36 13.18 -14.61
C VAL A 64 8.82 13.55 -14.34
N GLY A 65 9.77 12.62 -14.45
CA GLY A 65 11.21 12.91 -14.27
C GLY A 65 11.83 13.78 -15.37
N GLY A 66 11.27 13.77 -16.59
CA GLY A 66 11.64 14.69 -17.66
C GLY A 66 10.95 16.06 -17.62
N ASN A 67 9.92 16.22 -16.77
CA ASN A 67 9.05 17.39 -16.78
C ASN A 67 8.99 18.04 -15.39
N ILE A 68 9.90 19.00 -15.18
CA ILE A 68 10.06 19.76 -13.92
C ILE A 68 8.72 20.35 -13.43
N LEU A 69 7.85 20.77 -14.36
CA LEU A 69 6.53 21.31 -14.03
C LEU A 69 5.60 20.22 -13.48
N ALA A 70 5.60 19.01 -14.06
CA ALA A 70 4.80 17.90 -13.59
C ALA A 70 5.23 17.45 -12.17
N MET A 71 6.54 17.39 -11.89
CA MET A 71 7.02 17.14 -10.52
C MET A 71 6.62 18.25 -9.56
N ALA A 72 6.75 19.52 -9.96
CA ALA A 72 6.34 20.65 -9.15
C ALA A 72 4.83 20.61 -8.83
N MET A 73 3.99 20.23 -9.79
CA MET A 73 2.55 20.07 -9.58
C MET A 73 2.22 18.90 -8.64
N LEU A 74 2.91 17.76 -8.78
CA LEU A 74 2.70 16.59 -7.92
C LEU A 74 3.05 16.89 -6.46
N VAL A 75 4.19 17.55 -6.25
CA VAL A 75 4.60 18.06 -4.93
C VAL A 75 3.60 19.10 -4.41
N PHE A 76 3.12 20.01 -5.26
CA PHE A 76 2.13 21.03 -4.89
C PHE A 76 0.80 20.42 -4.45
N PHE A 77 0.27 19.42 -5.16
CA PHE A 77 -0.98 18.76 -4.79
C PHE A 77 -0.84 17.90 -3.53
N ALA A 78 0.28 17.17 -3.38
CA ALA A 78 0.58 16.45 -2.15
C ALA A 78 0.69 17.41 -0.95
N TRP A 79 1.29 18.59 -1.16
CA TRP A 79 1.34 19.65 -0.17
C TRP A 79 -0.04 20.19 0.19
N LEU A 80 -0.88 20.46 -0.80
CA LEU A 80 -2.22 20.98 -0.59
C LEU A 80 -3.07 19.99 0.23
N PHE A 81 -2.94 18.69 -0.07
CA PHE A 81 -3.60 17.62 0.67
C PHE A 81 -3.11 17.55 2.12
N LEU A 82 -1.79 17.56 2.35
CA LEU A 82 -1.24 17.50 3.70
C LEU A 82 -1.54 18.77 4.51
N TYR A 83 -1.49 19.96 3.90
CA TYR A 83 -1.88 21.21 4.55
C TYR A 83 -3.32 21.14 5.05
N VAL A 84 -4.26 20.71 4.19
CA VAL A 84 -5.67 20.54 4.57
C VAL A 84 -5.82 19.49 5.68
N PHE A 85 -5.12 18.35 5.55
CA PHE A 85 -5.17 17.26 6.54
C PHE A 85 -4.64 17.70 7.92
N PHE A 86 -3.45 18.31 7.99
CA PHE A 86 -2.85 18.78 9.24
C PHE A 86 -3.60 19.96 9.86
N LYS A 87 -4.11 20.89 9.03
CA LYS A 87 -4.97 22.00 9.48
C LYS A 87 -6.25 21.50 10.13
N HIS A 88 -6.73 20.31 9.76
CA HIS A 88 -8.00 19.77 10.25
C HIS A 88 -7.87 18.73 11.39
N ILE A 89 -6.64 18.33 11.77
CA ILE A 89 -6.43 17.30 12.81
C ILE A 89 -5.93 17.82 14.18
N GLN A 90 -5.32 19.02 14.30
CA GLN A 90 -4.88 19.69 15.57
C GLN A 90 -3.99 18.87 16.58
N PRO A 91 -3.29 19.48 17.57
CA PRO A 91 -2.69 20.80 17.72
C PRO A 91 -1.17 20.69 18.07
N ALA A 92 -0.24 21.01 17.16
CA ALA A 92 1.20 20.94 17.45
C ALA A 92 1.76 22.27 18.01
N ARG A 93 1.23 22.71 19.17
CA ARG A 93 1.59 24.00 19.80
C ARG A 93 2.90 24.01 20.60
N GLY A 94 3.62 22.90 20.68
CA GLY A 94 4.71 22.74 21.67
C GLY A 94 6.15 22.76 21.16
N LEU A 95 6.40 22.84 19.84
CA LEU A 95 7.70 22.45 19.28
C LEU A 95 8.63 23.58 18.82
N PHE A 96 8.19 24.84 18.78
CA PHE A 96 8.99 25.92 18.19
C PHE A 96 8.90 27.21 19.00
N SER A 97 9.98 27.52 19.73
CA SER A 97 10.16 28.73 20.55
C SER A 97 10.91 29.86 19.83
N SER A 98 11.00 29.84 18.50
CA SER A 98 11.65 30.89 17.71
C SER A 98 10.61 31.81 17.08
N GLY A 99 10.97 33.09 16.89
CA GLY A 99 10.10 34.21 16.46
C GLY A 99 9.51 34.13 15.04
N TRP A 100 9.13 32.94 14.61
CA TRP A 100 8.36 32.66 13.41
C TRP A 100 6.88 32.60 13.82
N SER A 101 5.99 33.11 12.98
CA SER A 101 4.55 32.91 13.22
C SER A 101 4.24 31.41 13.15
N GLU A 102 3.31 30.93 13.98
CA GLU A 102 2.88 29.53 14.02
C GLU A 102 2.55 29.02 12.61
N GLU A 103 1.90 29.87 11.81
CA GLU A 103 1.57 29.63 10.40
C GLU A 103 2.80 29.38 9.52
N ALA A 104 3.88 30.15 9.68
CA ALA A 104 5.10 29.96 8.91
C ALA A 104 5.78 28.62 9.23
N ILE A 105 5.75 28.20 10.50
CA ILE A 105 6.27 26.90 10.93
C ILE A 105 5.41 25.76 10.36
N TYR A 106 4.08 25.85 10.43
CA TYR A 106 3.19 24.85 9.83
C TYR A 106 3.37 24.74 8.32
N ILE A 107 3.54 25.88 7.63
CA ILE A 107 3.77 25.91 6.18
C ILE A 107 5.10 25.25 5.83
N VAL A 108 6.18 25.54 6.57
CA VAL A 108 7.52 24.96 6.32
C VAL A 108 7.52 23.46 6.63
N VAL A 109 6.96 23.03 7.77
CA VAL A 109 6.88 21.60 8.14
C VAL A 109 5.97 20.83 7.18
N ALA A 110 4.85 21.42 6.74
CA ALA A 110 4.00 20.81 5.72
C ALA A 110 4.68 20.78 4.34
N ALA A 111 5.42 21.82 3.96
CA ALA A 111 6.20 21.88 2.71
C ALA A 111 7.30 20.81 2.67
N TYR A 112 8.10 20.71 3.74
CA TYR A 112 9.11 19.66 3.85
C TYR A 112 8.49 18.27 3.99
N GLY A 113 7.41 18.11 4.77
CA GLY A 113 6.71 16.84 4.93
C GLY A 113 6.03 16.37 3.64
N ALA A 114 5.53 17.29 2.81
CA ALA A 114 4.97 16.99 1.49
C ALA A 114 6.05 16.69 0.45
N PHE A 115 7.14 17.47 0.44
CA PHE A 115 8.28 17.23 -0.44
C PHE A 115 8.94 15.88 -0.14
N PHE A 116 9.26 15.62 1.13
CA PHE A 116 9.80 14.33 1.55
C PHE A 116 8.76 13.22 1.45
N GLY A 117 7.48 13.48 1.73
CA GLY A 117 6.42 12.48 1.61
C GLY A 117 6.15 12.05 0.16
N ALA A 118 6.08 13.00 -0.77
CA ALA A 118 5.95 12.73 -2.19
C ALA A 118 7.23 12.09 -2.76
N TYR A 119 8.41 12.60 -2.38
CA TYR A 119 9.69 11.97 -2.74
C TYR A 119 9.80 10.55 -2.18
N PHE A 120 9.37 10.31 -0.93
CA PHE A 120 9.40 8.99 -0.31
C PHE A 120 8.36 8.05 -0.90
N LEU A 121 7.15 8.54 -1.24
CA LEU A 121 6.11 7.76 -1.92
C LEU A 121 6.50 7.39 -3.35
N VAL A 122 7.19 8.27 -4.07
CA VAL A 122 7.67 7.99 -5.43
C VAL A 122 8.94 7.14 -5.41
N ALA A 123 9.88 7.43 -4.51
CA ALA A 123 11.15 6.67 -4.39
C ALA A 123 10.97 5.29 -3.74
N ASN A 124 9.97 5.13 -2.87
CA ASN A 124 9.65 3.86 -2.20
C ASN A 124 8.29 3.30 -2.63
N LEU A 125 7.80 3.67 -3.82
CA LEU A 125 6.54 3.16 -4.36
C LEU A 125 6.44 1.62 -4.28
N PRO A 126 7.51 0.84 -4.60
CA PRO A 126 7.49 -0.61 -4.41
C PRO A 126 7.24 -1.04 -2.96
N LEU A 127 7.85 -0.35 -1.98
CA LEU A 127 7.72 -0.68 -0.56
C LEU A 127 6.31 -0.32 -0.04
N THR A 128 5.78 0.84 -0.44
CA THR A 128 4.42 1.27 -0.07
C THR A 128 3.38 0.29 -0.61
N VAL A 129 3.52 -0.14 -1.87
CA VAL A 129 2.60 -1.11 -2.47
C VAL A 129 2.76 -2.50 -1.84
N ALA A 130 3.99 -2.96 -1.57
CA ALA A 130 4.22 -4.21 -0.86
C ALA A 130 3.55 -4.23 0.53
N PHE A 131 3.65 -3.12 1.27
CA PHE A 131 3.00 -2.98 2.57
C PHE A 131 1.46 -2.94 2.45
N ALA A 132 0.92 -2.23 1.45
CA ALA A 132 -0.51 -2.21 1.19
C ALA A 132 -1.06 -3.60 0.82
N LEU A 133 -0.34 -4.35 -0.02
CA LEU A 133 -0.68 -5.74 -0.38
C LEU A 133 -0.65 -6.65 0.84
N LEU A 134 0.34 -6.51 1.71
CA LEU A 134 0.40 -7.25 2.96
C LEU A 134 -0.83 -6.96 3.84
N LEU A 135 -1.17 -5.68 4.06
CA LEU A 135 -2.34 -5.30 4.85
C LEU A 135 -3.64 -5.85 4.24
N PHE A 136 -3.81 -5.69 2.92
CA PHE A 136 -4.98 -6.19 2.20
C PHE A 136 -5.09 -7.71 2.29
N HIS A 137 -3.96 -8.41 2.11
CA HIS A 137 -3.88 -9.85 2.26
C HIS A 137 -4.25 -10.31 3.67
N LEU A 138 -3.74 -9.64 4.73
CA LEU A 138 -4.09 -9.96 6.12
C LEU A 138 -5.59 -9.78 6.39
N LEU A 139 -6.21 -8.74 5.82
CA LEU A 139 -7.66 -8.50 5.94
C LEU A 139 -8.47 -9.62 5.28
N ILE A 140 -8.12 -10.01 4.05
CA ILE A 140 -8.76 -11.14 3.35
C ILE A 140 -8.56 -12.42 4.14
N SER A 141 -7.32 -12.70 4.57
CA SER A 141 -6.97 -13.91 5.30
C SER A 141 -7.80 -14.04 6.58
N ARG A 142 -7.95 -12.95 7.35
CA ARG A 142 -8.84 -12.91 8.52
C ARG A 142 -10.28 -13.27 8.17
N GLU A 143 -10.81 -12.76 7.06
CA GLU A 143 -12.18 -13.06 6.64
C GLU A 143 -12.34 -14.52 6.21
N VAL A 144 -11.37 -15.07 5.47
CA VAL A 144 -11.34 -16.49 5.09
C VAL A 144 -11.37 -17.38 6.33
N TRP A 145 -10.54 -17.09 7.34
CA TRP A 145 -10.55 -17.79 8.62
C TRP A 145 -11.91 -17.68 9.33
N ARG A 146 -12.51 -16.48 9.35
CA ARG A 146 -13.83 -16.25 9.97
C ARG A 146 -14.95 -17.02 9.27
N LEU A 147 -14.89 -17.14 7.94
CA LEU A 147 -15.86 -17.89 7.15
C LEU A 147 -15.68 -19.40 7.34
N ALA A 148 -14.44 -19.88 7.29
CA ALA A 148 -14.13 -21.29 7.50
C ALA A 148 -14.51 -21.78 8.89
N ALA A 149 -14.21 -21.00 9.94
CA ALA A 149 -14.60 -21.32 11.32
C ALA A 149 -16.13 -21.38 11.51
N ARG A 150 -16.90 -20.63 10.71
CA ARG A 150 -18.37 -20.72 10.70
C ARG A 150 -18.88 -21.95 9.97
N ALA A 151 -18.24 -22.31 8.85
CA ALA A 151 -18.62 -23.48 8.06
C ALA A 151 -18.29 -24.82 8.76
N ARG A 152 -17.33 -24.83 9.68
CA ARG A 152 -16.91 -26.01 10.44
C ARG A 152 -17.80 -26.32 11.67
N ARG A 153 -18.66 -25.38 12.07
CA ARG A 153 -19.62 -25.55 13.16
C ARG A 153 -20.91 -26.18 12.62
#